data_AF-A0A1I6FST0-F1
#
_entry.id   AF-A0A1I6FST0-F1
#
_cell.length_a   1.000
_cell.length_b   1.000
_cell.length_c   1.000
_cell.angle_alpha   90.00
_cell.angle_beta   90.00
_cell.angle_gamma   90.00
#
_symmetry.space_group_name_H-M   'P 1'
#
loop_
_entity.id
_entity.type
_entity.pdbx_description
1 polymer ?
#
loop_
_entity_poly.entity_id
_entity_poly.type
_entity_poly.pdbx_seq_one_letter_code
_entity_poly.pdbx_strand_id
1 'polypeptide(L)' 'MHTHALTTAMTLYKSGTLTLSQAATRAGRSEAELVVVLHQHGIDVRDESGTPTATSETPVRAD' A
#
# COMPACT_ATOMS: atom_id res chain seq x y z
N MET A 1 19.41 -9.01 11.35
CA MET A 1 18.86 -9.26 10.00
C MET A 1 17.39 -8.80 9.93
N HIS A 2 17.10 -7.50 10.07
CA HIS A 2 15.73 -6.97 10.11
C HIS A 2 15.11 -6.71 8.72
N THR A 3 15.93 -6.70 7.66
CA THR A 3 15.51 -6.34 6.29
C THR A 3 14.62 -7.41 5.65
N HIS A 4 14.85 -8.70 5.95
CA HIS A 4 14.06 -9.79 5.37
C HIS A 4 12.60 -9.80 5.81
N ALA A 5 12.33 -9.39 7.06
CA ALA A 5 10.97 -9.32 7.58
C ALA A 5 10.13 -8.27 6.84
N LEU A 6 10.73 -7.11 6.55
CA LEU A 6 10.11 -6.03 5.79
C LEU A 6 9.82 -6.47 4.35
N THR A 7 10.82 -7.02 3.64
CA THR A 7 10.61 -7.50 2.26
C THR A 7 9.52 -8.56 2.20
N THR A 8 9.49 -9.50 3.16
CA THR A 8 8.46 -10.55 3.23
C THR A 8 7.08 -9.95 3.48
N ALA A 9 6.96 -8.99 4.41
CA ALA A 9 5.70 -8.31 4.70
C ALA A 9 5.16 -7.57 3.47
N MET A 10 6.02 -6.87 2.72
CA MET A 10 5.63 -6.18 1.48
C MET A 10 5.17 -7.15 0.39
N THR A 11 5.88 -8.27 0.20
CA THR A 11 5.49 -9.29 -0.79
C THR A 11 4.13 -9.89 -0.44
N LEU A 12 3.87 -10.18 0.83
CA LEU A 12 2.61 -10.76 1.29
C LEU A 12 1.44 -9.79 1.26
N TYR A 13 1.71 -8.50 1.50
CA TYR A 13 0.71 -7.44 1.29
C TYR A 13 0.37 -7.32 -0.21
N LYS A 14 1.38 -7.31 -1.08
CA LYS A 14 1.20 -7.27 -2.54
C LYS A 14 0.43 -8.47 -3.09
N SER A 15 0.60 -9.66 -2.51
CA SER A 15 -0.17 -10.86 -2.89
C SER A 15 -1.60 -10.87 -2.31
N GLY A 16 -1.98 -9.88 -1.51
CA GLY A 16 -3.27 -9.84 -0.81
C GLY A 16 -3.40 -10.90 0.29
N THR A 17 -2.28 -11.48 0.73
CA THR A 17 -2.25 -12.51 1.77
C THR A 17 -2.36 -11.90 3.17
N LEU A 18 -1.78 -10.72 3.37
CA LEU A 18 -1.83 -9.98 4.63
C LEU A 18 -2.48 -8.61 4.42
N THR A 19 -3.23 -8.16 5.42
CA THR A 19 -3.68 -6.76 5.50
C THR A 19 -2.52 -5.84 5.89
N LEU A 20 -2.71 -4.53 5.72
CA LEU A 20 -1.70 -3.52 6.07
C LEU A 20 -1.22 -3.69 7.53
N SER A 21 -2.17 -3.83 8.46
CA SER A 21 -1.89 -4.01 9.89
C SER A 21 -1.08 -5.29 10.20
N GLN A 22 -1.38 -6.39 9.50
CA GLN A 22 -0.66 -7.66 9.66
C GLN A 22 0.74 -7.59 9.06
N ALA A 23 0.90 -6.96 7.91
CA ALA A 23 2.19 -6.72 7.29
C ALA A 23 3.05 -5.79 8.18
N ALA A 24 2.45 -4.78 8.80
CA ALA A 24 3.15 -3.83 9.66
C ALA A 24 3.67 -4.51 10.93
N THR A 25 2.81 -5.29 11.58
CA THR A 25 3.16 -6.13 12.74
C THR A 25 4.30 -7.09 12.39
N ARG A 26 4.24 -7.73 11.21
CA ARG A 26 5.28 -8.66 10.75
C ARG A 26 6.60 -7.96 10.41
N ALA A 27 6.54 -6.73 9.92
CA ALA A 27 7.71 -5.89 9.67
C ALA A 27 8.27 -5.27 10.96
N GLY A 28 7.56 -5.38 12.10
CA GLY A 28 7.93 -4.73 13.35
C GLY A 28 7.81 -3.21 13.28
N ARG A 29 6.92 -2.69 12.44
CA ARG A 29 6.71 -1.26 12.22
C ARG A 29 5.25 -0.88 12.40
N SER A 30 5.01 0.41 12.56
CA SER A 30 3.66 0.97 12.53
C SER A 30 3.11 0.93 11.10
N GLU A 31 1.78 0.94 10.97
CA GLU A 31 1.10 0.95 9.68
C GLU A 31 1.53 2.15 8.82
N ALA A 32 1.61 3.35 9.40
CA ALA A 32 2.08 4.55 8.71
C ALA A 32 3.49 4.39 8.13
N GLU A 33 4.42 3.79 8.88
CA GLU A 33 5.77 3.51 8.41
C GLU A 33 5.77 2.49 7.26
N LEU A 34 4.89 1.49 7.33
CA LEU A 34 4.74 0.53 6.25
C LEU A 34 4.17 1.18 4.98
N VAL A 35 3.20 2.09 5.10
CA VAL A 35 2.64 2.85 3.98
C VAL A 35 3.73 3.64 3.26
N VAL A 36 4.58 4.36 4.01
CA VAL A 36 5.69 5.12 3.43
C VAL A 36 6.64 4.21 2.65
N VAL A 37 6.97 3.04 3.20
CA VAL A 37 7.85 2.07 2.53
C VAL A 37 7.18 1.47 1.28
N LEU A 38 5.88 1.14 1.35
CA LEU A 38 5.12 0.65 0.20
C LEU A 38 5.11 1.69 -0.93
N HIS A 39 4.86 2.96 -0.61
CA HIS A 39 4.92 4.07 -1.57
C HIS A 39 6.31 4.24 -2.19
N GLN A 40 7.38 4.19 -1.39
CA GLN A 40 8.76 4.26 -1.90
C GLN A 40 9.09 3.13 -2.88
N HIS A 41 8.45 1.96 -2.70
CA HIS A 41 8.58 0.81 -3.58
C HIS A 41 7.55 0.77 -4.73
N GLY A 42 6.69 1.78 -4.86
CA GLY A 42 5.66 1.85 -5.89
C GLY A 42 4.52 0.84 -5.70
N ILE A 43 4.29 0.37 -4.47
CA ILE A 43 3.16 -0.47 -4.13
C ILE A 43 2.04 0.44 -3.63
N ASP A 44 0.95 0.46 -4.39
CA ASP A 44 -0.25 1.21 -4.04
C ASP A 44 -0.88 0.60 -2.78
N VAL A 45 -1.01 1.39 -1.73
CA VAL A 45 -1.71 0.98 -0.52
C VAL A 45 -3.19 1.13 -0.80
N ARG A 46 -3.90 0.00 -0.88
CA ARG A 46 -5.34 0.01 -0.96
C ARG A 46 -5.86 0.43 0.41
N ASP A 47 -5.94 1.73 0.62
CA ASP A 47 -6.61 2.31 1.76
C ASP A 47 -8.05 1.80 1.71
N GLU A 48 -8.45 0.98 2.68
CA GLU A 48 -9.85 0.56 2.82
C GLU A 48 -10.79 1.76 3.09
N SER A 49 -10.24 2.97 3.24
CA SER A 49 -10.89 4.25 3.03
C SER A 49 -11.17 4.47 1.53
N GLY A 50 -12.25 3.87 1.04
CA GLY A 50 -12.71 3.98 -0.35
C GLY A 50 -12.83 5.40 -0.90
N THR A 51 -11.73 5.93 -1.41
CA THR A 51 -11.72 6.93 -2.48
C THR A 51 -10.58 6.56 -3.42
N PRO A 52 -10.84 5.84 -4.53
CA PRO A 52 -9.95 5.95 -5.66
C PRO A 52 -9.92 7.43 -6.02
N THR A 53 -8.81 8.13 -5.76
CA THR A 53 -8.53 9.39 -6.42
C THR A 53 -8.33 9.05 -7.90
N ALA A 54 -9.46 8.96 -8.60
CA ALA A 54 -9.54 9.04 -10.03
C ALA A 54 -9.22 10.49 -10.41
N THR A 55 -7.95 10.88 -10.33
CA THR A 55 -7.43 11.89 -11.25
C THR A 55 -7.31 11.15 -12.59
N SER A 56 -8.20 11.30 -13.56
CA SER A 56 -8.72 12.56 -14.09
C SER A 56 -10.08 12.35 -14.74
N GLU A 57 -11.08 13.08 -14.26
CA GLU A 57 -12.22 13.51 -15.05
C GLU A 57 -11.71 14.37 -16.22
N THR A 58 -11.77 13.85 -17.44
CA THR A 58 -11.97 14.72 -18.62
C THR A 58 -13.47 14.75 -18.88
N PRO A 59 -14.19 15.81 -18.50
CA PRO A 59 -15.58 15.95 -18.91
C PRO A 59 -15.62 16.04 -20.44
N VAL A 60 -16.41 15.16 -21.04
CA VAL A 60 -16.80 15.19 -22.44
C VAL A 60 -17.25 16.61 -22.80
N ARG A 61 -16.50 17.29 -23.68
CA ARG A 61 -16.98 18.50 -24.33
C ARG A 61 -17.61 18.06 -25.64
N ALA A 62 -18.94 18.10 -25.68
CA ALA A 62 -19.70 18.08 -26.92
C ALA A 62 -19.68 19.49 -27.52
N ASP A 63 -19.20 19.62 -28.75
CA ASP A 63 -19.60 20.65 -29.73
C ASP A 63 -19.43 20.04 -31.14
#